data_AF-A0A948PZJ2-F1
#
_entry.id   AF-A0A948PZJ2-F1
#
_cell.length_a   1.000
_cell.length_b   1.000
_cell.length_c   1.000
_cell.angle_alpha   90.00
_cell.angle_beta   90.00
_cell.angle_gamma   90.00
#
_symmetry.space_group_name_H-M   'P 1'
#
loop_
_entity.id
_entity.type
_entity.pdbx_description
1 polymer ?
#
loop_
_entity_poly.entity_id
_entity_poly.type
_entity_poly.pdbx_seq_one_letter_code
_entity_poly.pdbx_strand_id
1 'polypeptide(L)'
;MRIIVCVKQICQTYARTGMDPERHFLNPEDAVYRVNPYDEVALELALRVKDLENGGEIIAVTLGPIIAEAELRRCLAMGADTLYQVEIDEGVDPWGKSKILARVIKELGADLILCGKESLDKQNGQVGA
;
A
#
# COMPACT_ATOMS: atom_id res chain seq x y z
N MET A 1 -0.10 21.10 -5.26
CA MET A 1 0.94 20.06 -5.39
C MET A 1 0.28 18.70 -5.66
N ARG A 2 0.87 17.85 -6.49
CA ARG A 2 0.44 16.47 -6.73
C ARG A 2 1.35 15.50 -5.96
N ILE A 3 0.77 14.82 -4.97
CA ILE A 3 1.44 13.85 -4.11
C ILE A 3 1.00 12.45 -4.54
N ILE A 4 1.96 11.59 -4.89
CA ILE A 4 1.68 10.18 -5.12
C ILE A 4 2.07 9.37 -3.89
N VAL A 5 1.12 8.58 -3.38
CA VAL A 5 1.35 7.64 -2.27
C VAL A 5 1.31 6.23 -2.83
N CYS A 6 2.43 5.52 -2.75
CA CYS A 6 2.50 4.11 -3.12
C CYS A 6 1.94 3.28 -1.96
N VAL A 7 0.89 2.49 -2.24
CA VAL A 7 0.21 1.66 -1.25
C VAL A 7 0.20 0.20 -1.67
N LYS A 8 0.27 -0.70 -0.70
CA LYS A 8 0.30 -2.14 -0.89
C LYS A 8 -0.77 -2.82 -0.02
N GLN A 9 -1.57 -3.70 -0.64
CA GLN A 9 -2.30 -4.72 0.11
C GLN A 9 -1.30 -5.74 0.66
N ILE A 10 -1.32 -5.94 1.96
CA ILE A 10 -0.58 -7.00 2.64
C ILE A 10 -1.56 -8.05 3.15
N CYS A 11 -1.09 -9.28 3.25
CA CYS A 11 -1.77 -10.36 3.95
C CYS A 11 -1.05 -10.58 5.28
N GLN A 12 -1.77 -10.41 6.39
CA GLN A 12 -1.30 -10.78 7.72
C GLN A 12 -2.17 -11.89 8.27
N THR A 13 -1.54 -12.88 8.91
CA THR A 13 -2.27 -13.91 9.63
C THR A 13 -2.13 -13.64 11.12
N TYR A 14 -3.25 -13.50 11.81
CA TYR A 14 -3.24 -13.36 13.26
C TYR A 14 -3.38 -14.74 13.88
N ALA A 15 -2.46 -15.10 14.79
CA ALA A 15 -2.64 -16.31 15.59
C ALA A 15 -3.86 -16.14 16.49
N ARG A 16 -4.76 -17.13 16.50
CA ARG A 16 -5.83 -17.18 17.50
C ARG A 16 -5.19 -17.29 18.88
N THR A 17 -5.38 -16.27 19.73
CA THR A 17 -4.88 -16.29 21.10
C THR A 17 -5.70 -17.28 21.94
N GLY A 18 -5.09 -18.37 22.37
CA GLY A 18 -5.63 -19.26 23.39
C GLY A 18 -4.60 -20.29 23.85
N MET A 19 -5.02 -21.22 24.71
CA MET A 19 -4.13 -22.14 25.43
C MET A 19 -4.23 -23.61 25.00
N ASP A 20 -5.02 -23.94 23.96
CA ASP A 20 -5.22 -25.30 23.45
C ASP A 20 -4.27 -25.62 22.26
N PRO A 21 -3.11 -26.26 22.48
CA PRO A 21 -2.11 -26.50 21.45
C PRO A 21 -2.62 -27.33 20.25
N GLU A 22 -3.78 -28.01 20.34
CA GLU A 22 -4.39 -28.71 19.20
C GLU A 22 -5.32 -27.82 18.36
N ARG A 23 -5.70 -26.63 18.86
CA ARG A 23 -6.64 -25.69 18.20
C ARG A 23 -6.02 -24.35 17.81
N HIS A 24 -4.75 -24.11 18.11
CA HIS A 24 -4.02 -22.88 17.78
C HIS A 24 -3.10 -23.05 16.56
N PHE A 25 -3.68 -23.44 15.42
CA PHE A 25 -2.99 -23.38 14.13
C PHE A 25 -3.43 -22.14 13.35
N LEU A 26 -2.53 -21.62 12.50
CA LEU A 26 -2.86 -20.59 11.53
C LEU A 26 -3.68 -21.24 10.42
N ASN A 27 -4.96 -20.92 10.33
CA ASN A 27 -5.80 -21.35 9.23
C ASN A 27 -5.78 -20.32 8.10
N PRO A 28 -6.00 -20.72 6.84
CA PRO A 28 -6.14 -19.78 5.72
C PRO A 28 -7.23 -18.72 5.96
N GLU A 29 -8.28 -19.06 6.71
CA GLU A 29 -9.35 -18.14 7.13
C GLU A 29 -8.91 -17.05 8.12
N ASP A 30 -7.76 -17.21 8.77
CA ASP A 30 -7.19 -16.21 9.68
C ASP A 30 -6.36 -15.14 8.92
N ALA A 31 -6.29 -15.24 7.59
CA ALA A 31 -5.66 -14.26 6.72
C ALA A 31 -6.51 -12.98 6.63
N VAL A 32 -5.94 -11.88 7.07
CA VAL A 32 -6.51 -10.54 6.97
C VAL A 32 -5.73 -9.78 5.90
N TYR A 33 -6.44 -9.41 4.86
CA TYR A 33 -5.94 -8.46 3.86
C TYR A 33 -6.21 -7.04 4.35
N ARG A 34 -5.19 -6.20 4.28
CA ARG A 34 -5.27 -4.79 4.66
C ARG A 34 -4.27 -3.92 3.93
N VAL A 35 -4.46 -2.60 3.92
CA VAL A 35 -3.42 -1.64 3.56
C VAL A 35 -2.24 -1.82 4.52
N ASN A 36 -1.02 -1.82 3.97
CA ASN A 36 0.19 -1.87 4.77
C ASN A 36 0.23 -0.68 5.74
N PRO A 37 0.45 -0.89 7.06
CA PRO A 37 0.46 0.19 8.05
C PRO A 37 1.46 1.31 7.77
N TYR A 38 2.62 0.99 7.21
CA TYR A 38 3.58 2.03 6.83
C TYR A 38 3.07 2.91 5.68
N ASP A 39 2.21 2.37 4.82
CA ASP A 39 1.59 3.10 3.72
C ASP A 39 0.42 3.96 4.24
N GLU A 40 -0.29 3.52 5.28
CA GLU A 40 -1.28 4.34 6.01
C GLU A 40 -0.60 5.59 6.61
N VAL A 41 0.59 5.43 7.19
CA VAL A 41 1.39 6.55 7.71
C VAL A 41 1.87 7.48 6.58
N ALA A 42 2.26 6.93 5.43
CA ALA A 42 2.63 7.72 4.25
C ALA A 42 1.44 8.54 3.72
N LEU A 43 0.23 7.97 3.73
CA LEU A 43 -0.99 8.67 3.34
C LEU A 43 -1.34 9.80 4.33
N GLU A 44 -1.22 9.56 5.63
CA GLU A 44 -1.40 10.60 6.66
C GLU A 44 -0.40 11.75 6.48
N LEU A 45 0.86 11.44 6.16
CA LEU A 45 1.84 12.49 5.84
C LEU A 45 1.44 13.28 4.60
N ALA A 46 0.91 12.62 3.55
CA ALA A 46 0.41 13.29 2.37
C ALA A 46 -0.73 14.27 2.70
N LEU A 47 -1.66 13.87 3.57
CA LEU A 47 -2.76 14.73 4.03
C LEU A 47 -2.25 15.96 4.77
N ARG A 48 -1.32 15.79 5.70
CA ARG A 48 -0.70 16.92 6.41
C ARG A 48 0.00 17.88 5.47
N VAL A 49 0.71 17.36 4.48
CA VAL A 49 1.38 18.20 3.49
C VAL A 49 0.35 18.94 2.62
N LYS A 50 -0.72 18.27 2.18
CA LYS A 50 -1.84 18.91 1.46
C LYS A 50 -2.49 20.04 2.28
N ASP A 51 -2.66 19.83 3.59
CA ASP A 51 -3.19 20.85 4.49
C ASP A 51 -2.26 22.05 4.64
N LEU A 52 -0.94 21.81 4.81
CA LEU A 52 0.07 22.87 4.92
C LEU A 52 0.23 23.71 3.65
N GLU A 53 0.05 23.09 2.48
CA GLU A 53 0.09 23.76 1.17
C GLU A 53 -1.25 24.39 0.78
N ASN A 54 -2.25 24.37 1.68
CA ASN A 54 -3.62 24.84 1.44
C ASN A 54 -4.27 24.23 0.18
N GLY A 55 -3.94 22.98 -0.13
CA GLY A 55 -4.50 22.24 -1.24
C GLY A 55 -3.50 21.32 -1.94
N GLY A 56 -4.00 20.60 -2.94
CA GLY A 56 -3.24 19.59 -3.65
C GLY A 56 -4.09 18.38 -4.00
N GLU A 57 -3.49 17.45 -4.73
CA GLU A 57 -4.09 16.21 -5.15
C GLU A 57 -3.25 15.06 -4.59
N ILE A 58 -3.88 14.15 -3.86
CA ILE A 58 -3.28 12.91 -3.36
C ILE A 58 -3.75 11.77 -4.26
N ILE A 59 -2.80 11.12 -4.90
CA ILE A 59 -3.05 9.96 -5.76
C ILE A 59 -2.49 8.72 -5.05
N ALA A 60 -3.35 7.74 -4.74
CA ALA A 60 -2.91 6.45 -4.23
C ALA A 60 -2.69 5.48 -5.39
N VAL A 61 -1.50 4.87 -5.46
CA VAL A 61 -1.12 3.91 -6.51
C VAL A 61 -0.77 2.58 -5.88
N THR A 62 -1.36 1.48 -6.39
CA THR A 62 -1.02 0.11 -5.97
C THR A 62 -0.63 -0.78 -7.13
N LEU A 63 0.30 -1.70 -6.87
CA LEU A 63 0.60 -2.83 -7.76
C LEU A 63 0.10 -4.11 -7.11
N GLY A 64 -0.80 -4.84 -7.79
CA GLY A 64 -1.29 -6.10 -7.24
C GLY A 64 -2.50 -6.68 -7.99
N PRO A 65 -2.94 -7.87 -7.57
CA PRO A 65 -4.09 -8.55 -8.18
C PRO A 65 -5.36 -7.71 -8.02
N ILE A 66 -6.37 -7.95 -8.86
CA ILE A 66 -7.63 -7.19 -8.85
C ILE A 66 -8.27 -7.05 -7.46
N ILE A 67 -8.11 -8.05 -6.58
CA ILE A 67 -8.62 -8.04 -5.20
C ILE A 67 -7.99 -6.95 -4.30
N ALA A 68 -6.85 -6.38 -4.68
CA ALA A 68 -6.24 -5.25 -3.98
C ALA A 68 -7.07 -3.97 -4.08
N GLU A 69 -8.01 -3.88 -5.02
CA GLU A 69 -8.92 -2.74 -5.20
C GLU A 69 -9.67 -2.42 -3.90
N ALA A 70 -10.07 -3.44 -3.14
CA ALA A 70 -10.78 -3.25 -1.87
C ALA A 70 -9.93 -2.47 -0.85
N GLU A 71 -8.62 -2.73 -0.80
CA GLU A 71 -7.69 -1.94 0.03
C GLU A 71 -7.47 -0.55 -0.52
N LEU A 72 -7.35 -0.43 -1.84
CA LEU A 72 -7.15 0.87 -2.47
C LEU A 72 -8.36 1.80 -2.24
N ARG A 73 -9.58 1.28 -2.20
CA ARG A 73 -10.79 2.03 -1.84
C ARG A 73 -10.78 2.52 -0.38
N ARG A 74 -10.10 1.83 0.53
CA ARG A 74 -9.89 2.37 1.89
C ARG A 74 -9.00 3.61 1.87
N CYS A 75 -8.03 3.71 0.97
CA CYS A 75 -7.23 4.93 0.82
C CYS A 75 -8.09 6.13 0.38
N LEU A 76 -9.08 5.93 -0.49
CA LEU A 76 -10.07 6.97 -0.83
C LEU A 76 -10.88 7.39 0.40
N ALA A 77 -11.35 6.42 1.20
CA ALA A 77 -12.06 6.72 2.45
C ALA A 77 -11.18 7.45 3.48
N MET A 78 -9.86 7.22 3.45
CA MET A 78 -8.88 7.89 4.31
C MET A 78 -8.49 9.30 3.81
N GLY A 79 -8.87 9.70 2.60
CA GLY A 79 -8.63 11.06 2.08
C GLY A 79 -7.74 11.17 0.84
N ALA A 80 -7.38 10.05 0.19
CA ALA A 80 -6.83 10.11 -1.17
C ALA A 80 -7.91 10.64 -2.13
N ASP A 81 -7.50 11.37 -3.17
CA ASP A 81 -8.43 11.96 -4.15
C ASP A 81 -8.64 11.04 -5.36
N THR A 82 -7.54 10.44 -5.85
CA THR A 82 -7.54 9.61 -7.07
C THR A 82 -6.85 8.27 -6.80
N LEU A 83 -7.37 7.19 -7.37
CA LEU A 83 -6.86 5.83 -7.18
C LEU A 83 -6.36 5.25 -8.51
N TYR A 84 -5.17 4.65 -8.51
CA TYR A 84 -4.68 3.84 -9.63
C TYR A 84 -4.27 2.47 -9.15
N GLN A 85 -4.75 1.45 -9.85
CA GLN A 85 -4.31 0.09 -9.68
C GLN A 85 -3.64 -0.38 -10.97
N VAL A 86 -2.46 -0.97 -10.83
CA VAL A 86 -1.79 -1.67 -11.91
C VAL A 86 -1.75 -3.15 -11.56
N GLU A 87 -2.45 -3.94 -12.36
CA GLU A 87 -2.43 -5.38 -12.23
C GLU A 87 -1.06 -5.91 -12.67
N ILE A 88 -0.46 -6.75 -11.83
CA ILE A 88 0.82 -7.40 -12.09
C ILE A 88 0.73 -8.87 -11.71
N ASP A 89 1.48 -9.72 -12.40
CA ASP A 89 1.57 -11.14 -12.08
C ASP A 89 2.18 -11.36 -10.69
N GLU A 90 1.79 -12.47 -10.05
CA GLU A 90 2.49 -12.94 -8.86
C GLU A 90 3.95 -13.28 -9.19
N GLY A 91 4.87 -12.93 -8.29
CA GLY A 91 6.29 -13.26 -8.44
C GLY A 91 7.19 -12.12 -8.96
N VAL A 92 6.65 -10.96 -9.34
CA VAL A 92 7.48 -9.78 -9.64
C VAL A 92 8.25 -9.37 -8.38
N ASP A 93 9.57 -9.30 -8.50
CA ASP A 93 10.47 -8.92 -7.42
C ASP A 93 10.39 -7.42 -7.08
N PRO A 94 10.99 -6.96 -5.97
CA PRO A 94 10.93 -5.54 -5.58
C PRO A 94 11.50 -4.58 -6.63
N TRP A 95 12.52 -5.01 -7.38
CA TRP A 95 13.16 -4.19 -8.42
C TRP A 95 12.28 -4.04 -9.67
N GLY A 96 11.61 -5.10 -10.10
CA GLY A 96 10.60 -5.04 -11.15
C GLY A 96 9.43 -4.15 -10.73
N LYS A 97 8.96 -4.28 -9.49
CA LYS A 97 7.91 -3.42 -8.93
C LYS A 97 8.31 -1.95 -8.90
N SER A 98 9.54 -1.61 -8.49
CA SER A 98 10.00 -0.22 -8.48
C SER A 98 10.06 0.37 -9.89
N LYS A 99 10.50 -0.40 -10.89
CA LYS A 99 10.48 0.04 -12.31
C LYS A 99 9.07 0.31 -12.83
N ILE A 100 8.12 -0.59 -12.52
CA ILE A 100 6.72 -0.42 -12.93
C ILE A 100 6.13 0.83 -12.27
N LEU A 101 6.28 0.97 -10.94
CA LEU A 101 5.83 2.17 -10.21
C LEU A 101 6.46 3.44 -10.76
N ALA A 102 7.77 3.46 -10.99
CA ALA A 102 8.46 4.63 -11.54
C ALA A 102 7.90 5.03 -12.91
N ARG A 103 7.55 4.06 -13.77
CA ARG A 103 6.92 4.35 -15.07
C ARG A 103 5.54 4.97 -14.90
N VAL A 104 4.70 4.39 -14.04
CA VAL A 104 3.35 4.88 -13.75
C VAL A 104 3.41 6.29 -13.19
N ILE A 105 4.23 6.51 -12.16
CA ILE A 105 4.44 7.81 -11.51
C ILE A 105 4.91 8.87 -12.52
N LYS A 106 5.82 8.50 -13.44
CA LYS A 106 6.29 9.40 -14.49
C LYS A 106 5.18 9.84 -15.45
N GLU A 107 4.24 8.95 -15.77
CA GLU A 107 3.09 9.26 -16.64
C GLU A 107 2.04 10.10 -15.92
N LEU A 108 1.79 9.82 -14.63
CA LEU A 108 0.85 10.59 -13.82
C LEU A 108 1.39 11.97 -13.44
N GLY A 109 2.71 12.11 -13.35
CA GLY A 109 3.40 13.29 -12.81
C GLY A 109 3.26 13.34 -11.28
N ALA A 110 4.35 13.67 -10.59
CA ALA A 110 4.35 13.84 -9.14
C ALA A 110 5.33 14.94 -8.75
N ASP A 111 4.93 15.79 -7.81
CA ASP A 111 5.82 16.73 -7.15
C ASP A 111 6.50 16.08 -5.94
N LEU A 112 5.77 15.17 -5.27
CA LEU A 112 6.24 14.41 -4.12
C LEU A 112 5.76 12.95 -4.24
N ILE A 113 6.65 12.00 -3.95
CA ILE A 113 6.35 10.58 -3.91
C ILE A 113 6.57 10.11 -2.47
N LEU A 114 5.57 9.45 -1.90
CA LEU A 114 5.63 8.87 -0.57
C LEU A 114 5.40 7.35 -0.65
N CYS A 115 6.22 6.61 0.08
CA CYS A 115 6.15 5.16 0.21
C CYS A 115 6.20 4.81 1.69
N GLY A 116 5.59 3.68 2.08
CA GLY A 116 5.94 3.06 3.35
C GLY A 116 7.40 2.59 3.37
N LYS A 117 7.99 2.54 4.56
CA LYS A 117 9.38 2.09 4.79
C LYS A 117 9.62 0.68 4.25
N GLU A 118 8.70 -0.24 4.51
CA GLU A 118 8.72 -1.63 4.07
C GLU A 118 7.31 -2.20 4.09
N SER A 119 7.08 -3.40 3.56
CA SER A 119 5.81 -4.10 3.74
C SER A 119 5.91 -5.10 4.88
N LEU A 120 4.89 -5.20 5.73
CA LEU A 120 4.95 -6.09 6.90
C LEU A 120 4.94 -7.58 6.58
N ASP A 121 4.49 -7.96 5.38
CA ASP A 121 4.39 -9.35 4.92
C ASP A 121 5.67 -9.89 4.27
N LYS A 122 6.56 -9.01 3.77
CA LYS A 122 7.79 -9.38 3.04
C LYS A 122 9.05 -8.67 3.53
N GLN A 123 8.91 -7.50 4.17
CA GLN A 123 9.99 -6.76 4.84
C GLN A 123 11.22 -6.48 3.96
N ASN A 124 11.01 -6.32 2.65
CA ASN A 124 12.12 -6.12 1.71
C ASN A 124 12.77 -4.73 1.83
N GLY A 125 12.01 -3.69 2.19
CA GLY A 125 12.51 -2.32 2.32
C GLY A 125 13.13 -1.71 1.05
N GLN A 126 12.75 -2.21 -0.14
CA GLN A 126 13.46 -1.91 -1.41
C GLN A 126 12.66 -1.10 -2.43
N VAL A 127 11.32 -1.21 -2.44
CA VAL A 127 10.52 -0.69 -3.58
C VAL A 127 10.57 0.83 -3.69
N GLY A 128 10.61 1.54 -2.56
CA GLY A 128 10.63 3.00 -2.50
C GLY A 128 12.03 3.62 -2.40
N ALA A 129 13.10 2.83 -2.39
CA ALA A 129 14.49 3.29 -2.32
C ALA A 129 15.06 3.54 -3.72
#